data_AF-A0A2E0H0E0-F1
#
_entry.id   AF-A0A2E0H0E0-F1
#
_cell.length_a   1.000
_cell.length_b   1.000
_cell.length_c   1.000
_cell.angle_alpha   90.00
_cell.angle_beta   90.00
_cell.angle_gamma   90.00
#
_symmetry.space_group_name_H-M   'P 1'
#
loop_
_entity.id
_entity.type
_entity.pdbx_description
1 polymer ?
#
loop_
_entity_poly.entity_id
_entity_poly.type
_entity_poly.pdbx_seq_one_letter_code
_entity_poly.pdbx_strand_id
1 'polypeptide(L)'
;MTKIISGDEISKSINNALNDAVLYSDETAAWVSLEKIHEVCEILKNPDGLDYSFLTAISAVDYIEYFEIVYHLSSLRNNQSCVIKVKCNGRENPSIDSVTDIWQSADLQEREIWDLMGIEFKNHP
;
A
#
# COMPACT_ATOMS: atom_id res chain seq x y z
N MET A 1 10.52 12.83 -17.11
CA MET A 1 10.62 12.62 -15.65
C MET A 1 9.26 12.14 -15.17
N THR A 2 9.19 11.07 -14.38
CA THR A 2 7.93 10.51 -13.87
C THR A 2 7.27 11.51 -12.92
N LYS A 3 5.95 11.72 -13.02
CA LYS A 3 5.21 12.63 -12.13
C LYS A 3 5.01 11.95 -10.78
N ILE A 4 5.39 12.61 -9.69
CA ILE A 4 5.04 12.17 -8.34
C ILE A 4 3.66 12.74 -8.00
N ILE A 5 2.72 11.85 -7.68
CA ILE A 5 1.38 12.19 -7.23
C ILE A 5 1.42 12.34 -5.72
N SER A 6 0.91 13.47 -5.21
CA SER A 6 0.87 13.73 -3.78
C SER A 6 -0.14 12.82 -3.09
N GLY A 7 0.02 12.64 -1.77
CA GLY A 7 -0.94 11.95 -0.92
C GLY A 7 -2.35 12.52 -1.05
N ASP A 8 -2.48 13.85 -1.13
CA ASP A 8 -3.77 14.52 -1.31
C ASP A 8 -4.43 14.30 -2.67
N GLU A 9 -3.64 14.13 -3.74
CA GLU A 9 -4.17 13.82 -5.07
C GLU A 9 -4.64 12.36 -5.14
N ILE A 10 -3.84 11.43 -4.60
CA ILE A 10 -4.21 10.00 -4.60
C ILE A 10 -5.35 9.71 -3.64
N SER A 11 -5.43 10.40 -2.49
CA SER A 11 -6.50 10.19 -1.51
C SER A 11 -7.88 10.53 -2.08
N LYS A 12 -7.99 11.60 -2.86
CA LYS A 12 -9.23 11.94 -3.60
C LYS A 12 -9.61 10.85 -4.58
N SER A 13 -8.63 10.31 -5.31
CA SER A 13 -8.87 9.24 -6.29
C SER A 13 -9.34 7.95 -5.61
N ILE A 14 -8.73 7.58 -4.48
CA ILE A 14 -9.12 6.42 -3.69
C ILE A 14 -10.52 6.63 -3.08
N ASN A 15 -10.78 7.76 -2.43
CA ASN A 15 -12.06 8.02 -1.77
C ASN A 15 -13.25 8.12 -2.75
N ASN A 16 -13.02 8.53 -4.00
CA ASN A 16 -14.04 8.49 -5.05
C ASN A 16 -14.45 7.06 -5.43
N ALA A 17 -13.54 6.08 -5.28
CA ALA A 17 -13.79 4.69 -5.60
C ALA A 17 -14.23 3.87 -4.38
N LEU A 18 -13.67 4.15 -3.21
CA LEU A 18 -13.95 3.46 -1.95
C LEU A 18 -14.10 4.47 -0.81
N ASN A 19 -15.32 4.62 -0.29
CA ASN A 19 -15.60 5.57 0.77
C ASN A 19 -14.90 5.15 2.09
N ASP A 20 -14.40 6.12 2.85
CA ASP A 20 -13.74 5.92 4.16
C ASP A 20 -12.55 4.96 4.10
N ALA A 21 -11.80 4.95 2.99
CA ALA A 21 -10.60 4.14 2.83
C ALA A 21 -9.35 4.86 3.36
N VAL A 22 -9.27 6.18 3.16
CA VAL A 22 -8.13 7.01 3.56
C VAL A 22 -8.41 7.68 4.90
N LEU A 23 -7.53 7.46 5.88
CA LEU A 23 -7.60 8.04 7.22
C LEU A 23 -7.04 9.46 7.24
N TYR A 24 -5.88 9.67 6.60
CA TYR A 24 -5.29 10.98 6.40
C TYR A 24 -4.35 10.97 5.20
N SER A 25 -4.02 12.13 4.67
CA SER A 25 -3.02 12.31 3.61
C SER A 25 -2.17 13.53 3.86
N ASP A 26 -0.99 13.55 3.27
CA ASP A 26 -0.14 14.72 3.18
C ASP A 26 0.42 14.90 1.75
N GLU A 27 1.43 15.75 1.60
CA GLU A 27 2.08 16.00 0.31
C GLU A 27 2.83 14.80 -0.26
N THR A 28 3.13 13.79 0.56
CA THR A 28 3.98 12.65 0.22
C THR A 28 3.21 11.33 0.05
N ALA A 29 2.23 11.07 0.91
CA ALA A 29 1.56 9.77 0.97
C ALA A 29 0.12 9.86 1.49
N ALA A 30 -0.67 8.83 1.16
CA ALA A 30 -1.99 8.62 1.75
C ALA A 30 -1.95 7.43 2.71
N TRP A 31 -2.51 7.62 3.90
CA TRP A 31 -2.65 6.56 4.91
C TRP A 31 -4.01 5.91 4.79
N VAL A 32 -3.97 4.62 4.49
CA VAL A 32 -5.13 3.78 4.23
C VAL A 32 -5.47 2.97 5.48
N SER A 33 -6.75 2.69 5.68
CA SER A 33 -7.21 1.79 6.74
C SER A 33 -6.66 0.37 6.53
N LEU A 34 -6.20 -0.26 7.61
CA LEU A 34 -5.70 -1.64 7.60
C LEU A 34 -6.70 -2.63 7.00
N GLU A 35 -7.99 -2.45 7.29
CA GLU A 35 -9.07 -3.34 6.86
C GLU A 35 -9.38 -3.24 5.36
N LYS A 36 -8.96 -2.16 4.70
CA LYS A 36 -9.30 -1.84 3.31
C LYS A 36 -8.08 -1.87 2.38
N ILE A 37 -6.91 -2.28 2.88
CA ILE A 37 -5.67 -2.20 2.12
C ILE A 37 -5.73 -3.04 0.84
N HIS A 38 -6.30 -4.25 0.91
CA HIS A 38 -6.43 -5.15 -0.24
C HIS A 38 -7.33 -4.54 -1.32
N GLU A 39 -8.54 -4.11 -0.95
CA GLU A 39 -9.49 -3.45 -1.86
C GLU A 39 -8.89 -2.18 -2.50
N VAL A 40 -8.17 -1.36 -1.72
CA VAL A 40 -7.50 -0.16 -2.25
C VAL A 40 -6.41 -0.55 -3.26
N CYS A 41 -5.64 -1.59 -2.98
CA CYS A 41 -4.62 -2.09 -3.91
C CYS A 41 -5.24 -2.62 -5.22
N GLU A 42 -6.39 -3.28 -5.17
CA GLU A 42 -7.11 -3.72 -6.38
C GLU A 42 -7.56 -2.53 -7.24
N ILE A 43 -8.12 -1.49 -6.61
CA ILE A 43 -8.54 -0.25 -7.28
C ILE A 43 -7.34 0.45 -7.92
N LEU A 44 -6.21 0.51 -7.21
CA LEU A 44 -4.99 1.14 -7.71
C LEU A 44 -4.41 0.38 -8.90
N LYS A 45 -4.41 -0.95 -8.86
CA LYS A 45 -3.91 -1.78 -9.98
C LYS A 45 -4.82 -1.72 -11.21
N ASN A 46 -6.11 -1.44 -11.06
CA ASN A 46 -7.11 -1.52 -12.13
C ASN A 46 -6.63 -0.83 -13.44
N PRO A 47 -6.44 -1.59 -14.55
CA PRO A 47 -5.93 -1.05 -15.82
C PRO A 47 -6.85 -0.04 -16.50
N ASP A 48 -8.16 -0.13 -16.27
CA ASP A 48 -9.16 0.80 -16.82
C ASP A 48 -9.33 2.06 -15.95
N GLY A 49 -8.63 2.12 -14.82
CA GLY A 49 -8.66 3.23 -13.86
C GLY A 49 -7.29 3.88 -13.70
N LEU A 50 -6.70 3.70 -12.52
CA LEU A 50 -5.47 4.39 -12.13
C LEU A 50 -4.20 3.72 -12.70
N ASP A 51 -4.29 2.43 -13.08
CA ASP A 51 -3.23 1.63 -13.71
C ASP A 51 -1.88 1.71 -12.99
N TYR A 52 -1.86 1.55 -11.67
CA TYR A 52 -0.63 1.31 -10.90
C TYR A 52 -0.20 -0.15 -11.02
N SER A 53 0.09 -0.57 -12.25
CA SER A 53 0.48 -1.93 -12.59
C SER A 53 1.85 -2.35 -12.06
N PHE A 54 2.69 -1.40 -11.63
CA PHE A 54 4.05 -1.68 -11.15
C PHE A 54 4.20 -1.38 -9.65
N LEU A 55 4.23 -2.44 -8.84
CA LEU A 55 4.63 -2.38 -7.43
C LEU A 55 6.16 -2.31 -7.36
N THR A 56 6.67 -1.13 -6.97
CA THR A 56 8.10 -0.80 -6.97
C THR A 56 8.79 -1.33 -5.72
N ALA A 57 8.19 -1.10 -4.55
CA ALA A 57 8.72 -1.58 -3.28
C ALA A 57 7.61 -1.69 -2.22
N ILE A 58 7.73 -2.66 -1.32
CA ILE A 58 7.05 -2.73 -0.03
C ILE A 58 8.13 -2.66 1.04
N SER A 59 7.96 -1.79 2.02
CA SER A 59 8.86 -1.69 3.16
C SER A 59 8.08 -1.55 4.46
N ALA A 60 8.70 -1.91 5.58
CA ALA A 60 8.14 -1.74 6.90
C ALA A 60 9.02 -0.82 7.75
N VAL A 61 8.37 0.02 8.56
CA VAL A 61 8.99 0.95 9.50
C VAL A 61 8.49 0.62 10.90
N ASP A 62 9.43 0.37 11.82
CA ASP A 62 9.14 0.11 13.22
C ASP A 62 9.02 1.42 13.99
N TYR A 63 7.81 1.72 14.47
CA TYR A 63 7.57 2.76 15.47
C TYR A 63 7.35 2.11 16.84
N ILE A 64 7.61 2.85 17.92
CA ILE A 64 7.50 2.34 19.30
C ILE A 64 6.16 1.61 19.53
N GLU A 65 5.05 2.15 19.03
CA GLU A 65 3.70 1.62 19.30
C GLU A 65 3.12 0.74 18.18
N TYR A 66 3.61 0.84 16.94
CA TYR A 66 3.03 0.18 15.77
C TYR A 66 4.06 -0.02 14.65
N PHE A 67 3.72 -0.88 13.69
CA PHE A 67 4.47 -0.98 12.45
C PHE A 67 3.75 -0.21 11.34
N GLU A 68 4.50 0.47 10.48
CA GLU A 68 3.97 1.12 9.29
C GLU A 68 4.49 0.41 8.06
N ILE A 69 3.58 -0.01 7.17
CA ILE A 69 3.94 -0.60 5.88
C ILE A 69 3.76 0.47 4.81
N VAL A 70 4.75 0.58 3.94
CA VAL A 70 4.84 1.60 2.89
C VAL A 70 4.90 0.90 1.54
N TYR A 71 3.93 1.20 0.68
CA TYR A 71 3.87 0.70 -0.69
C TYR A 71 4.25 1.82 -1.66
N HIS A 72 5.25 1.55 -2.49
CA HIS A 72 5.67 2.41 -3.58
C HIS A 72 5.11 1.88 -4.88
N LEU A 73 4.25 2.67 -5.53
CA LEU A 73 3.50 2.26 -6.72
C LEU A 73 3.84 3.17 -7.89
N SER A 74 3.91 2.58 -9.08
CA SER A 74 4.15 3.29 -10.33
C SER A 74 3.16 2.86 -11.40
N SER A 75 2.61 3.85 -12.11
CA SER A 75 1.86 3.68 -13.34
C SER A 75 2.75 4.02 -14.52
N LEU A 76 3.11 3.01 -15.31
CA LEU A 76 3.95 3.20 -16.50
C LEU A 76 3.18 3.89 -17.62
N ARG A 77 1.88 3.57 -17.77
CA ARG A 77 1.00 4.18 -18.78
C ARG A 77 0.78 5.66 -18.51
N ASN A 78 0.48 6.00 -17.25
CA ASN A 78 0.17 7.39 -16.88
C ASN A 78 1.45 8.18 -16.54
N ASN A 79 2.61 7.51 -16.52
CA ASN A 79 3.91 8.06 -16.13
C ASN A 79 3.84 8.77 -14.76
N GLN A 80 3.22 8.10 -13.79
CA GLN A 80 2.94 8.59 -12.46
C GLN A 80 3.46 7.63 -11.40
N SER A 81 3.76 8.14 -10.20
CA SER A 81 4.12 7.34 -9.03
C SER A 81 3.40 7.88 -7.81
N CYS A 82 3.05 7.01 -6.87
CA CYS A 82 2.44 7.39 -5.60
C CYS A 82 2.95 6.50 -4.47
N VAL A 83 2.70 6.95 -3.24
CA VAL A 83 2.99 6.19 -2.03
C VAL A 83 1.71 6.07 -1.21
N ILE A 84 1.38 4.83 -0.83
CA ILE A 84 0.35 4.57 0.17
C ILE A 84 0.98 3.91 1.39
N LYS A 85 0.41 4.20 2.55
CA LYS A 85 0.91 3.74 3.84
C LYS A 85 -0.23 3.13 4.64
N VAL A 86 0.10 2.19 5.50
CA VAL A 86 -0.86 1.55 6.39
C VAL A 86 -0.22 1.29 7.74
N LYS A 87 -0.97 1.59 8.80
CA LYS A 87 -0.52 1.33 10.17
C LYS A 87 -1.05 -0.03 10.61
N CYS A 88 -0.15 -0.95 10.88
CA CYS A 88 -0.45 -2.23 11.50
C CYS A 88 -0.37 -2.04 13.02
N ASN A 89 -1.55 -1.94 13.65
CA ASN A 89 -1.66 -1.71 15.08
C ASN A 89 -1.38 -3.01 15.86
N GLY A 90 -0.58 -2.91 16.91
CA GLY A 90 -0.25 -4.02 17.81
C GLY A 90 1.13 -4.62 17.53
N ARG A 91 1.91 -4.89 18.61
CA ARG A 91 3.24 -5.52 18.52
C ARG A 91 3.24 -7.02 18.73
N GLU A 92 2.24 -7.57 19.40
CA GLU A 92 2.24 -8.99 19.74
C GLU A 92 1.97 -9.85 18.49
N ASN A 93 0.90 -9.54 17.75
CA ASN A 93 0.52 -10.24 16.52
C ASN A 93 0.16 -9.24 15.40
N PRO A 94 1.13 -8.46 14.87
CA PRO A 94 0.88 -7.59 13.73
C PRO A 94 0.49 -8.43 12.51
N SER A 95 -0.63 -8.10 11.89
CA SER A 95 -1.09 -8.78 10.67
C SER A 95 -1.73 -7.82 9.66
N ILE A 96 -1.62 -8.16 8.39
CA ILE A 96 -2.19 -7.43 7.26
C ILE A 96 -2.55 -8.40 6.14
N ASP A 97 -3.46 -8.04 5.24
CA ASP A 97 -3.72 -8.85 4.05
C ASP A 97 -2.57 -8.73 3.03
N SER A 98 -2.12 -9.88 2.53
CA SER A 98 -1.16 -9.99 1.43
C SER A 98 -1.71 -9.35 0.16
N VAL A 99 -0.85 -8.75 -0.65
CA VAL A 99 -1.20 -8.25 -1.98
C VAL A 99 -0.50 -9.05 -3.09
N THR A 100 -0.08 -10.29 -2.81
CA THR A 100 0.61 -11.18 -3.76
C THR A 100 -0.26 -11.61 -4.94
N ASP A 101 -1.56 -11.77 -4.73
CA ASP A 101 -2.57 -12.02 -5.77
C ASP A 101 -2.76 -10.79 -6.69
N ILE A 102 -2.55 -9.58 -6.15
CA ILE A 102 -2.57 -8.33 -6.89
C ILE A 102 -1.23 -8.11 -7.60
N TRP A 103 -0.09 -8.13 -6.93
CA TRP A 103 1.23 -8.03 -7.55
C TRP A 103 2.12 -9.19 -7.13
N GLN A 104 2.50 -10.03 -8.09
CA GLN A 104 3.43 -11.13 -7.83
C GLN A 104 4.79 -10.66 -7.26
N SER A 105 5.21 -9.42 -7.54
CA SER A 105 6.43 -8.85 -6.96
C SER A 105 6.37 -8.63 -5.45
N ALA A 106 5.18 -8.74 -4.83
CA ALA A 106 5.02 -8.65 -3.39
C ALA A 106 5.56 -9.88 -2.65
N ASP A 107 5.57 -11.08 -3.26
CA ASP A 107 5.94 -12.35 -2.60
C ASP A 107 7.26 -12.27 -1.84
N LEU A 108 8.34 -11.89 -2.52
CA LEU A 108 9.65 -11.79 -1.88
C LEU A 108 9.70 -10.69 -0.80
N GLN A 109 8.99 -9.59 -1.01
CA GLN A 109 9.07 -8.40 -0.15
C GLN A 109 8.24 -8.57 1.12
N GLU A 110 7.07 -9.19 1.02
CA GLU A 110 6.24 -9.55 2.17
C GLU A 110 6.95 -10.60 3.02
N ARG A 111 7.63 -11.59 2.41
CA ARG A 111 8.48 -12.55 3.12
C ARG A 111 9.66 -11.89 3.83
N GLU A 112 10.33 -10.93 3.18
CA GLU A 112 11.42 -10.17 3.82
C GLU A 112 10.90 -9.38 5.04
N ILE A 113 9.73 -8.76 4.93
CA ILE A 113 9.11 -8.04 6.04
C ILE A 113 8.71 -8.99 7.17
N TRP A 114 8.18 -10.18 6.86
CA TRP A 114 7.91 -11.21 7.85
C TRP A 114 9.18 -11.64 8.59
N ASP A 115 10.25 -11.94 7.85
CA ASP A 115 11.52 -12.40 8.43
C ASP A 115 12.20 -11.34 9.32
N LEU A 116 12.08 -10.05 8.96
CA LEU A 116 12.73 -8.94 9.68
C LEU A 116 11.87 -8.34 10.80
N MET A 117 10.56 -8.24 10.60
CA MET A 117 9.64 -7.51 11.48
C MET A 117 8.58 -8.39 12.14
N GLY A 118 8.39 -9.63 11.69
CA GLY A 118 7.38 -10.55 12.24
C GLY A 118 5.93 -10.18 11.89
N ILE A 119 5.70 -9.40 10.83
CA ILE A 119 4.35 -8.94 10.42
C ILE A 119 3.69 -9.99 9.52
N GLU A 120 2.62 -10.61 9.99
CA GLU A 120 1.93 -11.69 9.27
C GLU A 120 1.16 -11.14 8.06
N PHE A 121 1.46 -11.66 6.87
CA PHE A 121 0.69 -11.40 5.66
C PHE A 121 -0.34 -12.51 5.44
N LYS A 122 -1.60 -12.21 5.73
CA LYS A 122 -2.72 -13.15 5.55
C LYS A 122 -2.93 -13.45 4.08
N ASN A 123 -3.26 -14.70 3.76
CA ASN A 123 -3.47 -15.19 2.40
C ASN A 123 -2.22 -15.16 1.51
N HIS A 124 -1.02 -14.98 2.09
CA HIS A 124 0.24 -15.18 1.37
C HIS A 124 0.41 -16.68 1.02
N PRO A 125 0.83 -17.01 -0.23
CA PRO A 125 1.10 -18.39 -0.66
C PRO A 125 2.31 -19.04 0.03
#